data_AF-A0A251N272-F1
#
_entry.id   AF-A0A251N272-F1
#
_cell.length_a   1.000
_cell.length_b   1.000
_cell.length_c   1.000
_cell.angle_alpha   90.00
_cell.angle_beta   90.00
_cell.angle_gamma   90.00
#
_symmetry.space_group_name_H-M   'P 1'
#
loop_
_entity.id
_entity.type
_entity.pdbx_description
1 polymer ?
#
loop_
_entity_poly.entity_id
_entity_poly.type
_entity_poly.pdbx_seq_one_letter_code
_entity_poly.pdbx_strand_id
1 'polypeptide(L)'
;MFWLFGLCHDLEFPFEFRALEVALEGICSFLDARTRQLETDAYPALDELTSKISSRNLDRVRKLKSAMTRLTNRVQKVRDELEQLLDDDDDMADLYLSRKLVGTSPLSDLGAQNWSLASPTITIGSRVSKTSRASAATTAEENDVEELEMLLEAYFMQIESTLNKLTTLREYIDDTEDYINIQLDNHRNQLIQLELFLSSGTVCLSVYSLVAAIFGMNIPYTWKEDHGYVFKWVIIVTGVVCASLFLFIISYARHKGLVGS
;
A
#
# COMPACT_ATOMS: atom_id res chain seq x y z
N MET A 1 -8.91 -23.28 6.35
CA MET A 1 -8.33 -22.78 7.61
C MET A 1 -8.90 -23.48 8.83
N PHE A 2 -10.22 -23.49 9.06
CA PHE A 2 -10.83 -24.26 10.18
C PHE A 2 -10.55 -25.78 10.16
N TRP A 3 -10.33 -26.37 8.98
CA TRP A 3 -10.03 -27.80 8.84
C TRP A 3 -8.57 -28.17 9.14
N LEU A 4 -7.61 -27.22 9.07
CA LEU A 4 -6.21 -27.45 9.45
C LEU A 4 -6.05 -27.33 10.98
N PHE A 5 -6.75 -26.37 11.59
CA PHE A 5 -6.75 -26.18 13.05
C PHE A 5 -7.42 -27.35 13.80
N GLY A 6 -8.40 -28.02 13.18
CA GLY A 6 -9.06 -29.20 13.75
C GLY A 6 -8.21 -30.47 13.78
N LEU A 7 -7.11 -30.53 13.02
CA LEU A 7 -6.14 -31.65 13.02
C LEU A 7 -4.95 -31.40 13.95
N CYS A 8 -4.66 -30.14 14.30
CA CYS A 8 -3.57 -29.77 15.22
C CYS A 8 -3.90 -30.03 16.71
N HIS A 9 -5.16 -30.33 17.03
CA HIS A 9 -5.61 -30.54 18.41
C HIS A 9 -5.10 -31.87 19.03
N ASP A 10 -4.46 -32.74 18.24
CA ASP A 10 -3.94 -34.04 18.71
C ASP A 10 -2.39 -34.13 18.72
N LEU A 11 -1.67 -33.03 18.44
CA LEU A 11 -0.21 -32.97 18.58
C LEU A 11 0.13 -32.31 19.92
N GLU A 12 0.62 -33.12 20.86
CA GLU A 12 1.07 -32.65 22.17
C GLU A 12 2.42 -31.92 22.02
N PHE A 13 2.36 -30.69 21.47
CA PHE A 13 3.53 -29.87 21.22
C PHE A 13 4.23 -29.49 22.54
N PRO A 14 5.57 -29.43 22.54
CA PRO A 14 6.31 -28.86 23.66
C PRO A 14 5.93 -27.38 23.88
N PHE A 15 6.12 -26.90 25.11
CA PHE A 15 5.55 -25.62 25.55
C PHE A 15 6.04 -24.42 24.71
N GLU A 16 7.23 -24.52 24.13
CA GLU A 16 7.83 -23.53 23.22
C GLU A 16 7.01 -23.34 21.93
N PHE A 17 6.57 -24.42 21.28
CA PHE A 17 5.78 -24.32 20.04
C PHE A 17 4.36 -23.90 20.32
N ARG A 18 3.81 -24.30 21.47
CA ARG A 18 2.50 -23.79 21.90
C ARG A 18 2.53 -22.28 22.16
N ALA A 19 3.62 -21.77 22.74
CA ALA A 19 3.79 -20.33 22.94
C ALA A 19 3.96 -19.58 21.60
N LEU A 20 4.73 -20.15 20.67
CA LEU A 20 4.93 -19.61 19.32
C LEU A 20 3.63 -19.59 18.50
N GLU A 21 2.87 -20.70 18.50
CA GLU A 21 1.57 -20.83 17.84
C GLU A 21 0.60 -19.73 18.31
N VAL A 22 0.46 -19.57 19.63
CA VAL A 22 -0.42 -18.53 20.21
C VAL A 22 0.04 -17.12 19.84
N ALA A 23 1.35 -16.87 19.80
CA ALA A 23 1.90 -15.57 19.40
C ALA A 23 1.65 -15.28 17.92
N LEU A 24 1.93 -16.24 17.03
CA LEU A 24 1.69 -16.13 15.59
C LEU A 24 0.21 -16.01 15.25
N GLU A 25 -0.66 -16.77 15.93
CA GLU A 25 -2.11 -16.63 15.82
C GLU A 25 -2.56 -15.22 16.22
N GLY A 26 -2.03 -14.69 17.32
CA GLY A 26 -2.29 -13.33 17.77
C GLY A 26 -1.86 -12.28 16.73
N ILE A 27 -0.68 -12.44 16.13
CA ILE A 27 -0.16 -11.55 15.07
C ILE A 27 -1.04 -11.66 13.82
N CYS A 28 -1.34 -12.87 13.34
CA CYS A 28 -2.16 -13.08 12.15
C CYS A 28 -3.57 -12.52 12.33
N SER A 29 -4.20 -12.76 13.49
CA SER A 29 -5.50 -12.20 13.83
C SER A 29 -5.46 -10.66 13.87
N PHE A 30 -4.42 -10.07 14.46
CA PHE A 30 -4.23 -8.62 14.48
C PHE A 30 -4.04 -8.03 13.07
N LEU A 31 -3.20 -8.64 12.24
CA LEU A 31 -2.93 -8.18 10.88
C LEU A 31 -4.17 -8.29 10.00
N ASP A 32 -4.91 -9.39 10.08
CA ASP A 32 -6.13 -9.63 9.33
C ASP A 32 -7.26 -8.69 9.77
N ALA A 33 -7.46 -8.50 11.09
CA ALA A 33 -8.44 -7.53 11.62
C ALA A 33 -8.14 -6.11 11.16
N ARG A 34 -6.86 -5.71 11.18
CA ARG A 34 -6.44 -4.38 10.74
C ARG A 34 -6.56 -4.18 9.23
N THR A 35 -6.32 -5.23 8.46
CA THR A 35 -6.53 -5.24 7.00
C THR A 35 -8.01 -5.08 6.66
N ARG A 36 -8.90 -5.84 7.31
CA ARG A 36 -10.36 -5.71 7.13
C ARG A 36 -10.90 -4.35 7.53
N GLN A 37 -10.38 -3.78 8.63
CA GLN A 37 -10.75 -2.43 9.04
C GLN A 37 -10.40 -1.42 7.94
N LEU A 38 -9.18 -1.52 7.42
CA LEU A 38 -8.70 -0.61 6.39
C LEU A 38 -9.48 -0.77 5.08
N GLU A 39 -9.82 -2.00 4.70
CA GLU A 39 -10.69 -2.32 3.57
C GLU A 39 -12.10 -1.71 3.71
N THR A 40 -12.69 -1.85 4.90
CA THR A 40 -14.02 -1.28 5.22
C THR A 40 -14.02 0.24 5.16
N ASP A 41 -12.91 0.89 5.55
CA ASP A 41 -12.75 2.34 5.47
C ASP A 41 -12.39 2.81 4.04
N ALA A 42 -11.72 1.97 3.26
CA ALA A 42 -11.19 2.28 1.94
C ALA A 42 -12.23 2.36 0.84
N TYR A 43 -13.12 1.38 0.75
CA TYR A 43 -14.16 1.41 -0.30
C TYR A 43 -15.08 2.64 -0.22
N PRO A 44 -15.68 3.01 0.93
CA PRO A 44 -16.49 4.22 1.03
C PRO A 44 -15.63 5.50 0.91
N ALA A 45 -14.41 5.44 1.45
CA ALA A 45 -13.21 6.18 1.00
C ALA A 45 -13.28 6.76 -0.42
N LEU A 46 -13.09 5.81 -1.33
CA LEU A 46 -12.80 5.97 -2.75
C LEU A 46 -14.09 6.25 -3.53
N ASP A 47 -15.20 5.62 -3.16
CA ASP A 47 -16.50 5.86 -3.79
C ASP A 47 -16.97 7.31 -3.58
N GLU A 48 -16.87 7.82 -2.35
CA GLU A 48 -17.25 9.21 -2.05
C GLU A 48 -16.34 10.22 -2.79
N LEU A 49 -15.07 9.87 -2.96
CA LEU A 49 -14.11 10.71 -3.69
C LEU A 49 -14.38 10.71 -5.20
N THR A 50 -14.76 9.55 -5.74
CA THR A 50 -15.16 9.39 -7.15
C THR A 50 -16.46 10.14 -7.44
N SER A 51 -17.42 10.13 -6.49
CA SER A 51 -18.67 10.90 -6.60
C SER A 51 -18.45 12.41 -6.49
N LYS A 52 -17.59 12.84 -5.56
CA LYS A 52 -17.30 14.26 -5.31
C LYS A 52 -15.84 14.49 -4.97
N ILE A 53 -15.12 15.05 -5.94
CA ILE A 53 -13.75 15.51 -5.76
C ILE A 53 -13.76 16.73 -4.84
N SER A 54 -13.29 16.53 -3.61
CA SER A 54 -13.20 17.56 -2.56
C SER A 54 -11.87 17.41 -1.83
N SER A 55 -11.27 18.53 -1.40
CA SER A 55 -10.03 18.51 -0.62
C SER A 55 -10.13 17.62 0.62
N ARG A 56 -11.28 17.65 1.31
CA ARG A 56 -11.55 16.78 2.47
C ARG A 56 -11.51 15.29 2.12
N ASN A 57 -12.06 14.91 0.96
CA ASN A 57 -12.15 13.52 0.54
C ASN A 57 -10.77 13.02 0.07
N LEU A 58 -10.02 13.87 -0.64
CA LEU A 58 -8.63 13.60 -1.02
C LEU A 58 -7.75 13.39 0.22
N ASP A 59 -7.90 14.24 1.24
CA ASP A 59 -7.14 14.09 2.48
C ASP A 59 -7.50 12.81 3.24
N ARG A 60 -8.76 12.36 3.18
CA ARG A 60 -9.18 11.08 3.76
C ARG A 60 -8.52 9.91 3.04
N VAL A 61 -8.52 9.88 1.71
CA VAL A 61 -7.86 8.83 0.92
C VAL A 61 -6.35 8.85 1.08
N ARG A 62 -5.71 10.02 1.17
CA ARG A 62 -4.27 10.11 1.48
C ARG A 62 -3.91 9.56 2.85
N LYS A 63 -4.72 9.86 3.89
CA LYS A 63 -4.52 9.29 5.24
C LYS A 63 -4.65 7.77 5.22
N LEU A 64 -5.65 7.26 4.52
CA LEU A 64 -5.86 5.83 4.32
C LEU A 64 -4.68 5.17 3.59
N LYS A 65 -4.21 5.75 2.47
CA LYS A 65 -3.02 5.30 1.73
C LYS A 65 -1.76 5.26 2.61
N SER A 66 -1.57 6.29 3.43
CA SER A 66 -0.46 6.32 4.39
C SER A 66 -0.58 5.20 5.44
N ALA A 67 -1.78 4.97 5.98
CA ALA A 67 -2.03 3.87 6.91
C ALA A 67 -1.81 2.49 6.25
N MET A 68 -2.24 2.33 5.00
CA MET A 68 -2.04 1.16 4.14
C MET A 68 -0.57 0.84 3.94
N THR A 69 0.20 1.84 3.52
CA THR A 69 1.65 1.70 3.29
C THR A 69 2.36 1.29 4.57
N ARG A 70 2.02 1.91 5.70
CA ARG A 70 2.61 1.57 7.01
C ARG A 70 2.25 0.16 7.46
N LEU A 71 1.02 -0.30 7.22
CA LEU A 71 0.61 -1.66 7.55
C LEU A 71 1.32 -2.68 6.65
N THR A 72 1.37 -2.42 5.34
CA THR A 72 2.05 -3.27 4.35
C THR A 72 3.52 -3.46 4.73
N ASN A 73 4.25 -2.39 5.05
CA ASN A 73 5.65 -2.49 5.48
C ASN A 73 5.84 -3.32 6.76
N ARG A 74 4.88 -3.24 7.70
CA ARG A 74 4.92 -4.05 8.94
C ARG A 74 4.67 -5.53 8.65
N VAL A 75 3.72 -5.83 7.76
CA VAL A 75 3.39 -7.21 7.34
C VAL A 75 4.56 -7.81 6.57
N GLN A 76 5.17 -7.03 5.65
CA GLN A 76 6.40 -7.41 4.95
C GLN A 76 7.50 -7.78 5.92
N LYS A 77 7.77 -6.92 6.90
CA LYS A 77 8.81 -7.22 7.88
C LYS A 77 8.53 -8.53 8.65
N VAL A 78 7.29 -8.77 9.09
CA VAL A 78 6.97 -10.04 9.77
C VAL A 78 7.13 -11.23 8.82
N ARG A 79 6.72 -11.08 7.56
CA ARG A 79 6.89 -12.10 6.52
C ARG A 79 8.36 -12.41 6.27
N ASP A 80 9.22 -11.39 6.16
CA ASP A 80 10.64 -11.55 5.87
C ASP A 80 11.39 -12.20 7.04
N GLU A 81 11.04 -11.83 8.29
CA GLU A 81 11.62 -12.47 9.49
C GLU A 81 11.14 -13.92 9.64
N LEU A 82 9.91 -14.22 9.22
CA LEU A 82 9.38 -15.58 9.23
C LEU A 82 9.99 -16.45 8.12
N GLU A 83 10.24 -15.88 6.94
CA GLU A 83 10.96 -16.55 5.84
C GLU A 83 12.41 -16.87 6.25
N GLN A 84 13.10 -15.91 6.85
CA GLN A 84 14.46 -16.08 7.38
C GLN A 84 14.52 -17.24 8.38
N LEU A 85 13.52 -17.36 9.26
CA LEU A 85 13.43 -18.45 10.24
C LEU A 85 13.12 -19.80 9.59
N LEU A 86 12.32 -19.82 8.53
CA LEU A 86 11.97 -21.05 7.81
C LEU A 86 13.13 -21.55 6.93
N ASP A 87 13.97 -20.64 6.41
CA ASP A 87 15.09 -20.97 5.54
C ASP A 87 16.34 -21.49 6.29
N ASP A 88 16.44 -21.30 7.61
CA ASP A 88 17.62 -21.65 8.42
C ASP A 88 17.30 -22.75 9.45
N ASP A 89 17.70 -23.99 9.12
CA ASP A 89 17.54 -25.18 9.96
C ASP A 89 18.21 -25.04 11.35
N ASP A 90 19.31 -24.28 11.46
CA ASP A 90 19.99 -24.05 12.73
C ASP A 90 19.16 -23.13 13.65
N ASP A 91 18.53 -22.08 13.08
CA ASP A 91 17.62 -21.19 13.81
C ASP A 91 16.34 -21.94 14.25
N MET A 92 15.83 -22.86 13.42
CA MET A 92 14.73 -23.76 13.79
C MET A 92 15.11 -24.69 14.94
N ALA A 93 16.32 -25.26 14.92
CA ALA A 93 16.81 -26.13 15.99
C ALA A 93 17.02 -25.38 17.33
N ASP A 94 17.39 -24.10 17.28
CA ASP A 94 17.64 -23.28 18.48
C ASP A 94 16.35 -22.91 19.26
N LEU A 95 15.17 -23.00 18.62
CA LEU A 95 13.85 -22.81 19.26
C LEU A 95 13.49 -23.93 20.25
N TYR A 96 14.17 -25.09 20.20
CA TYR A 96 13.97 -26.23 21.12
C TYR A 96 14.65 -26.02 22.48
N LEU A 97 14.12 -25.06 23.25
CA LEU A 97 14.69 -24.67 24.55
C LEU A 97 14.58 -25.76 25.62
N SER A 98 13.55 -26.61 25.58
CA SER A 98 13.34 -27.71 26.54
C SER A 98 14.51 -28.69 26.56
N ARG A 99 15.09 -28.99 25.39
CA ARG A 99 16.20 -29.93 25.23
C ARG A 99 17.53 -29.30 25.63
N LYS A 100 17.74 -28.02 25.29
CA LYS A 100 18.95 -27.25 25.65
C LYS A 100 19.11 -27.15 27.17
N LEU A 101 18.01 -27.02 27.92
CA LEU A 101 18.04 -26.96 29.39
C LEU A 101 18.47 -28.30 30.02
N VAL A 102 18.07 -29.43 29.43
CA VAL A 102 18.44 -30.78 29.89
C VAL A 102 19.91 -31.09 29.61
N GLY A 103 20.47 -30.58 28.50
CA GLY A 103 21.89 -30.72 28.17
C GLY A 103 22.85 -29.93 29.08
N THR A 104 22.37 -28.92 29.80
CA THR A 104 23.19 -28.04 30.66
C THR A 104 23.21 -28.38 32.15
N SER A 105 22.67 -29.53 32.58
CA SER A 105 22.81 -29.96 33.98
C SER A 105 24.26 -30.42 34.27
N PRO A 106 25.04 -29.75 35.15
CA PRO A 106 26.36 -30.21 35.54
C PRO A 106 26.20 -31.29 36.61
N LEU A 107 25.96 -32.54 36.20
CA LEU A 107 26.02 -33.66 37.12
C LEU A 107 26.67 -34.87 36.44
N SER A 108 27.99 -34.99 36.65
CA SER A 108 28.78 -36.23 36.79
C SER A 108 30.12 -36.16 36.05
N ASP A 109 31.03 -35.33 36.53
CA ASP A 109 32.46 -35.62 36.43
C ASP A 109 33.17 -35.15 37.70
N LEU A 110 33.13 -35.98 38.74
CA LEU A 110 34.18 -35.98 39.74
C LEU A 110 34.50 -37.41 40.13
N GLY A 111 35.71 -37.82 39.76
CA GLY A 111 36.24 -39.14 39.94
C GLY A 111 36.36 -39.59 41.40
N ALA A 112 36.24 -40.90 41.54
CA ALA A 112 37.04 -41.79 42.39
C ALA A 112 37.43 -41.30 43.81
N GLN A 113 36.77 -41.88 44.82
CA GLN A 113 37.47 -42.36 46.01
C GLN A 113 36.84 -43.66 46.49
N ASN A 114 37.44 -44.77 46.05
CA ASN A 114 37.06 -46.13 46.39
C ASN A 114 37.81 -46.56 47.65
N TRP A 115 37.11 -46.67 48.79
CA TRP A 115 37.58 -47.42 49.95
C TRP A 115 36.81 -48.74 50.00
N SER A 116 37.41 -49.82 49.51
CA SER A 116 37.22 -51.15 50.12
C SER A 116 38.14 -52.20 49.51
N LEU A 117 38.70 -52.93 50.45
CA LEU A 117 39.67 -54.01 50.38
C LEU A 117 38.96 -55.31 49.97
N ALA A 118 39.36 -55.97 48.88
CA ALA A 118 39.24 -57.43 48.71
C ALA A 118 40.06 -57.93 47.50
N SER A 119 40.69 -59.07 47.69
CA SER A 119 41.68 -59.74 46.82
C SER A 119 41.05 -60.58 45.67
N PRO A 120 41.86 -61.18 44.77
CA PRO A 120 41.54 -61.32 43.34
C PRO A 120 41.06 -62.72 42.93
N THR A 121 40.25 -62.80 41.85
CA THR A 121 40.12 -64.01 41.03
C THR A 121 40.09 -63.68 39.54
N ILE A 122 40.79 -64.53 38.81
CA ILE A 122 41.25 -64.49 37.43
C ILE A 122 40.09 -64.74 36.44
N THR A 123 40.25 -64.23 35.21
CA THR A 123 39.97 -64.88 33.90
C THR A 123 38.75 -64.46 33.08
N ILE A 124 39.03 -64.34 31.77
CA ILE A 124 38.20 -64.48 30.55
C ILE A 124 37.58 -63.18 30.00
N GLY A 125 38.31 -62.59 29.06
CA GLY A 125 37.80 -61.54 28.18
C GLY A 125 37.02 -62.12 27.00
N SER A 126 35.73 -61.80 26.95
CA SER A 126 34.97 -61.61 25.71
C SER A 126 34.00 -60.45 25.93
N ARG A 127 34.32 -59.26 25.40
CA ARG A 127 33.39 -58.13 25.40
C ARG A 127 32.72 -58.01 24.04
N VAL A 128 31.45 -58.39 24.07
CA VAL A 128 30.41 -58.16 23.08
C VAL A 128 30.31 -56.68 22.72
N SER A 129 30.11 -56.45 21.43
CA SER A 129 29.85 -55.19 20.74
C SER A 129 28.80 -54.32 21.46
N LYS A 130 29.15 -53.05 21.71
CA LYS A 130 28.19 -51.97 21.94
C LYS A 130 28.19 -51.08 20.70
N THR A 131 27.28 -51.35 19.78
CA THR A 131 26.81 -50.36 18.81
C THR A 131 25.32 -50.18 19.04
N SER A 132 24.78 -49.03 18.65
CA SER A 132 23.33 -48.75 18.57
C SER A 132 22.70 -48.17 19.85
N ARG A 133 23.07 -46.93 20.18
CA ARG A 133 22.18 -45.99 20.90
C ARG A 133 22.12 -44.58 20.27
N ALA A 134 22.83 -44.32 19.18
CA ALA A 134 22.86 -43.00 18.53
C ALA A 134 21.72 -42.80 17.51
N SER A 135 21.14 -43.86 16.96
CA SER A 135 20.22 -43.78 15.81
C SER A 135 18.77 -43.46 16.13
N ALA A 136 18.36 -43.53 17.42
CA ALA A 136 16.98 -43.22 17.82
C ALA A 136 16.80 -41.77 18.27
N ALA A 137 17.90 -41.07 18.58
CA ALA A 137 17.85 -39.66 18.96
C ALA A 137 17.68 -38.79 17.71
N THR A 138 18.44 -39.06 16.64
CA THR A 138 18.41 -38.28 15.38
C THR A 138 17.05 -38.34 14.68
N THR A 139 16.37 -39.49 14.70
CA THR A 139 15.04 -39.65 14.08
C THR A 139 13.91 -38.95 14.83
N ALA A 140 14.09 -38.69 16.13
CA ALA A 140 13.15 -37.90 16.92
C ALA A 140 13.38 -36.40 16.70
N GLU A 141 14.65 -35.98 16.54
CA GLU A 141 14.97 -34.58 16.23
C GLU A 141 14.46 -34.15 14.86
N GLU A 142 14.58 -35.00 13.83
CA GLU A 142 14.06 -34.70 12.49
C GLU A 142 12.52 -34.59 12.45
N ASN A 143 11.80 -35.49 13.15
CA ASN A 143 10.32 -35.43 13.19
C ASN A 143 9.81 -34.17 13.89
N ASP A 144 10.45 -33.78 15.01
CA ASP A 144 9.98 -32.60 15.73
C ASP A 144 10.18 -31.32 14.88
N VAL A 145 11.29 -31.21 14.14
CA VAL A 145 11.61 -30.06 13.27
C VAL A 145 10.64 -29.98 12.10
N GLU A 146 10.31 -31.12 11.48
CA GLU A 146 9.32 -31.20 10.40
C GLU A 146 7.91 -30.75 10.87
N GLU A 147 7.53 -31.05 12.11
CA GLU A 147 6.29 -30.53 12.70
C GLU A 147 6.28 -29.01 12.91
N LEU A 148 7.40 -28.43 13.34
CA LEU A 148 7.57 -26.97 13.48
C LEU A 148 7.53 -26.27 12.12
N GLU A 149 8.21 -26.85 11.11
CA GLU A 149 8.24 -26.36 9.73
C GLU A 149 6.81 -26.29 9.16
N MET A 150 6.02 -27.37 9.29
CA MET A 150 4.62 -27.39 8.86
C MET A 150 3.77 -26.29 9.52
N LEU A 151 4.00 -25.99 10.80
CA LEU A 151 3.30 -24.93 11.53
C LEU A 151 3.72 -23.54 11.03
N LEU A 152 5.02 -23.28 10.94
CA LEU A 152 5.56 -22.02 10.46
C LEU A 152 5.10 -21.72 9.03
N GLU A 153 5.10 -22.73 8.15
CA GLU A 153 4.70 -22.57 6.76
C GLU A 153 3.20 -22.27 6.63
N ALA A 154 2.35 -22.87 7.47
CA ALA A 154 0.93 -22.53 7.51
C ALA A 154 0.69 -21.05 7.88
N TYR A 155 1.44 -20.52 8.84
CA TYR A 155 1.37 -19.11 9.21
C TYR A 155 2.01 -18.20 8.17
N PHE A 156 3.10 -18.62 7.53
CA PHE A 156 3.74 -17.91 6.44
C PHE A 156 2.76 -17.68 5.28
N MET A 157 2.07 -18.74 4.86
CA MET A 157 1.03 -18.67 3.84
C MET A 157 -0.14 -17.76 4.24
N GLN A 158 -0.51 -17.72 5.53
CA GLN A 158 -1.53 -16.80 6.03
C GLN A 158 -1.11 -15.33 5.96
N ILE A 159 0.14 -15.04 6.33
CA ILE A 159 0.70 -13.69 6.27
C ILE A 159 0.83 -13.24 4.82
N GLU A 160 1.30 -14.11 3.92
CA GLU A 160 1.39 -13.84 2.49
C GLU A 160 0.00 -13.57 1.89
N SER A 161 -1.02 -14.35 2.27
CA SER A 161 -2.40 -14.08 1.87
C SER A 161 -2.87 -12.69 2.32
N THR A 162 -2.52 -12.29 3.54
CA THR A 162 -2.85 -10.96 4.08
C THR A 162 -2.12 -9.84 3.33
N LEU A 163 -0.84 -10.07 3.00
CA LEU A 163 -0.02 -9.15 2.22
C LEU A 163 -0.56 -8.97 0.79
N ASN A 164 -1.00 -10.05 0.15
CA ASN A 164 -1.61 -9.99 -1.18
C ASN A 164 -2.90 -9.16 -1.17
N LYS A 165 -3.78 -9.35 -0.18
CA LYS A 165 -4.97 -8.50 -0.02
C LYS A 165 -4.62 -7.03 0.15
N LEU A 166 -3.60 -6.72 0.95
CA LEU A 166 -3.12 -5.34 1.14
C LEU A 166 -2.54 -4.78 -0.17
N THR A 167 -1.81 -5.57 -0.93
CA THR A 167 -1.22 -5.13 -2.20
C THR A 167 -2.32 -4.79 -3.21
N THR A 168 -3.33 -5.64 -3.37
CA THR A 168 -4.47 -5.39 -4.25
C THR A 168 -5.27 -4.15 -3.85
N LEU A 169 -5.56 -3.97 -2.56
CA LEU A 169 -6.28 -2.78 -2.10
C LEU A 169 -5.44 -1.51 -2.26
N ARG A 170 -4.10 -1.60 -2.17
CA ARG A 170 -3.21 -0.47 -2.43
C ARG A 170 -3.23 -0.08 -3.90
N GLU A 171 -3.13 -1.05 -4.81
CA GLU A 171 -3.26 -0.83 -6.25
C GLU A 171 -4.59 -0.14 -6.58
N TYR A 172 -5.70 -0.59 -5.98
CA TYR A 172 -7.01 0.04 -6.17
C TYR A 172 -7.07 1.52 -5.70
N ILE A 173 -6.41 1.83 -4.58
CA ILE A 173 -6.28 3.22 -4.10
C ILE A 173 -5.44 4.04 -5.07
N ASP A 174 -4.32 3.49 -5.55
CA ASP A 174 -3.40 4.17 -6.47
C ASP A 174 -4.07 4.44 -7.82
N ASP A 175 -4.78 3.46 -8.39
CA ASP A 175 -5.57 3.60 -9.61
C ASP A 175 -6.65 4.69 -9.50
N THR A 176 -7.31 4.76 -8.34
CA THR A 176 -8.32 5.78 -8.07
C THR A 176 -7.69 7.17 -7.97
N GLU A 177 -6.53 7.31 -7.33
CA GLU A 177 -5.80 8.57 -7.24
C GLU A 177 -5.39 9.08 -8.63
N ASP A 178 -4.89 8.20 -9.48
CA ASP A 178 -4.51 8.52 -10.86
C ASP A 178 -5.73 8.94 -11.69
N TYR A 179 -6.85 8.22 -11.56
CA TYR A 179 -8.12 8.61 -12.20
C TYR A 179 -8.57 10.02 -11.77
N ILE A 180 -8.47 10.35 -10.48
CA ILE A 180 -8.86 11.67 -9.98
C ILE A 180 -7.90 12.76 -10.45
N ASN A 181 -6.60 12.46 -10.53
CA ASN A 181 -5.62 13.41 -11.08
C ASN A 181 -5.96 13.75 -12.53
N ILE A 182 -6.32 12.75 -13.35
CA ILE A 182 -6.77 12.96 -14.73
C ILE A 182 -8.06 13.82 -14.77
N GLN A 183 -9.05 13.54 -13.91
CA GLN A 183 -10.27 14.34 -13.79
C GLN A 183 -10.01 15.80 -13.38
N LEU A 184 -9.13 16.01 -12.40
CA LEU A 184 -8.76 17.35 -11.94
C LEU A 184 -8.06 18.15 -13.04
N ASP A 185 -7.19 17.52 -13.80
CA ASP A 185 -6.51 18.18 -14.91
C ASP A 185 -7.46 18.50 -16.06
N ASN A 186 -8.45 17.63 -16.33
CA ASN A 186 -9.52 17.95 -17.26
C ASN A 186 -10.35 19.16 -16.81
N HIS A 187 -10.74 19.23 -15.54
CA HIS A 187 -11.45 20.39 -14.99
C HIS A 187 -10.63 21.68 -15.03
N ARG A 188 -9.33 21.61 -14.70
CA ARG A 188 -8.41 22.75 -14.85
C ARG A 188 -8.31 23.21 -16.29
N ASN A 189 -8.23 22.27 -17.23
CA ASN A 189 -8.19 22.59 -18.66
C ASN A 189 -9.47 23.31 -19.11
N GLN A 190 -10.65 22.86 -18.64
CA GLN A 190 -11.92 23.56 -18.88
C GLN A 190 -11.95 24.98 -18.28
N LEU A 191 -11.41 25.17 -17.08
CA LEU A 191 -11.32 26.50 -16.45
C LEU A 191 -10.41 27.45 -17.24
N ILE A 192 -9.23 26.99 -17.65
CA ILE A 192 -8.29 27.77 -18.48
C ILE A 192 -8.96 28.16 -19.80
N GLN A 193 -9.73 27.24 -20.39
CA GLN A 193 -10.48 27.53 -21.61
C GLN A 193 -11.55 28.61 -21.40
N LEU A 194 -12.33 28.54 -20.31
CA LEU A 194 -13.33 29.55 -19.97
C LEU A 194 -12.69 30.92 -19.70
N GLU A 195 -11.56 30.93 -18.99
CA GLU A 195 -10.79 32.15 -18.73
C GLU A 195 -10.31 32.81 -20.03
N LEU A 196 -9.76 32.01 -20.96
CA LEU A 196 -9.32 32.51 -22.26
C LEU A 196 -10.47 33.08 -23.10
N PHE A 197 -11.64 32.42 -23.08
CA PHE A 197 -12.85 32.91 -23.74
C PHE A 197 -13.33 34.25 -23.15
N LEU A 198 -13.43 34.34 -21.82
CA LEU A 198 -13.85 35.57 -21.13
C LEU A 198 -12.86 36.72 -21.36
N SER A 199 -11.56 36.44 -21.22
CA SER A 199 -10.50 37.43 -21.43
C SER A 199 -10.52 38.00 -22.86
N SER A 200 -10.64 37.13 -23.88
CA SER A 200 -10.78 37.60 -25.27
C SER A 200 -12.04 38.45 -25.47
N GLY A 201 -13.16 38.10 -24.83
CA GLY A 201 -14.40 38.86 -24.90
C GLY A 201 -14.27 40.24 -24.26
N THR A 202 -13.61 40.33 -23.10
CA THR A 202 -13.33 41.59 -22.41
C THR A 202 -12.43 42.50 -23.24
N VAL A 203 -11.40 41.95 -23.90
CA VAL A 203 -10.52 42.73 -24.79
C VAL A 203 -11.30 43.28 -26.00
N CYS A 204 -12.16 42.48 -26.63
CA CYS A 204 -12.99 42.97 -27.74
C CYS A 204 -13.98 44.05 -27.28
N LEU A 205 -14.61 43.88 -26.11
CA LEU A 205 -15.55 44.84 -25.55
C LEU A 205 -14.87 46.16 -25.15
N SER A 206 -13.64 46.10 -24.61
CA SER A 206 -12.89 47.31 -24.23
C SER A 206 -12.51 48.15 -25.46
N VAL A 207 -12.09 47.51 -26.55
CA VAL A 207 -11.80 48.20 -27.83
C VAL A 207 -13.08 48.82 -28.41
N TYR A 208 -14.18 48.07 -28.44
CA TYR A 208 -15.47 48.58 -28.90
C TYR A 208 -15.95 49.78 -28.05
N SER A 209 -15.83 49.67 -26.71
CA SER A 209 -16.21 50.73 -25.78
C SER A 209 -15.34 51.98 -25.93
N LEU A 210 -14.04 51.83 -26.18
CA LEU A 210 -13.14 52.95 -26.44
C LEU A 210 -13.56 53.74 -27.68
N VAL A 211 -13.84 53.04 -28.79
CA VAL A 211 -14.31 53.68 -30.03
C VAL A 211 -15.66 54.36 -29.79
N ALA A 212 -16.60 53.67 -29.15
CA ALA A 212 -17.90 54.25 -28.80
C ALA A 212 -17.77 55.49 -27.88
N ALA A 213 -16.82 55.50 -26.94
CA ALA A 213 -16.57 56.62 -26.04
C ALA A 213 -15.99 57.84 -26.76
N ILE A 214 -14.99 57.66 -27.63
CA ILE A 214 -14.38 58.75 -28.43
C ILE A 214 -15.45 59.45 -29.28
N PHE A 215 -16.31 58.66 -29.96
CA PHE A 215 -17.36 59.20 -30.81
C PHE A 215 -18.64 59.60 -30.05
N GLY A 216 -18.82 59.13 -28.80
CA GLY A 216 -19.89 59.52 -27.90
C GLY A 216 -19.63 60.84 -27.17
N MET A 217 -18.40 61.35 -27.17
CA MET A 217 -18.09 62.67 -26.63
C MET A 217 -18.72 63.78 -27.48
N ASN A 218 -19.43 64.70 -26.82
CA ASN A 218 -20.15 65.84 -27.42
C ASN A 218 -19.19 66.94 -27.93
N ILE A 219 -18.27 66.59 -28.82
CA ILE A 219 -17.38 67.55 -29.48
C ILE A 219 -18.10 68.09 -30.73
N PRO A 220 -18.16 69.41 -30.96
CA PRO A 220 -18.76 69.98 -32.16
C PRO A 220 -17.85 69.73 -33.37
N TYR A 221 -18.01 68.58 -34.02
CA TYR A 221 -17.33 68.26 -35.27
C TYR A 221 -18.07 68.92 -36.45
N THR A 222 -17.33 69.53 -37.39
CA THR A 222 -17.87 70.26 -38.56
C THR A 222 -18.62 69.38 -39.58
N TRP A 223 -18.61 68.05 -39.44
CA TRP A 223 -19.25 67.07 -40.34
C TRP A 223 -20.66 66.66 -39.92
N LYS A 224 -21.20 67.23 -38.83
CA LYS A 224 -22.50 66.85 -38.27
C LYS A 224 -23.70 67.36 -39.09
N GLU A 225 -23.49 68.37 -39.94
CA GLU A 225 -24.58 69.03 -40.67
C GLU A 225 -25.07 68.27 -41.91
N ASP A 226 -24.25 67.39 -42.52
CA ASP A 226 -24.63 66.61 -43.73
C ASP A 226 -24.37 65.09 -43.66
N HIS A 227 -23.71 64.58 -42.60
CA HIS A 227 -23.21 63.19 -42.56
C HIS A 227 -23.58 62.40 -41.29
N GLY A 228 -24.83 62.52 -40.82
CA GLY A 228 -25.33 61.77 -39.65
C GLY A 228 -25.29 60.23 -39.78
N TYR A 229 -25.12 59.69 -40.99
CA TYR A 229 -24.96 58.25 -41.23
C TYR A 229 -23.56 57.74 -40.86
N VAL A 230 -22.52 58.58 -40.90
CA VAL A 230 -21.12 58.16 -40.69
C VAL A 230 -20.92 57.61 -39.29
N PHE A 231 -21.52 58.22 -38.27
CA PHE A 231 -21.49 57.72 -36.89
C PHE A 231 -22.07 56.31 -36.78
N LYS A 232 -23.23 56.06 -37.39
CA LYS A 232 -23.86 54.72 -37.38
C LYS A 232 -22.97 53.69 -38.06
N TRP A 233 -22.36 54.05 -39.19
CA TRP A 233 -21.44 53.16 -39.91
C TRP A 233 -20.18 52.84 -39.11
N VAL A 234 -19.57 53.81 -38.43
CA VAL A 234 -18.38 53.59 -37.60
C VAL A 234 -18.66 52.60 -36.48
N ILE A 235 -19.79 52.73 -35.78
CA ILE A 235 -20.17 51.82 -34.70
C ILE A 235 -20.46 50.41 -35.23
N ILE A 236 -21.19 50.29 -36.35
CA ILE A 236 -21.51 49.00 -36.97
C ILE A 236 -20.23 48.31 -37.45
N VAL A 237 -19.36 49.01 -38.19
CA VAL A 237 -18.09 48.45 -38.70
C VAL A 237 -17.19 48.04 -37.55
N THR A 238 -17.04 48.87 -36.51
CA THR A 238 -16.21 48.53 -35.35
C THR A 238 -16.76 47.32 -34.61
N GLY A 239 -18.08 47.21 -34.45
CA GLY A 239 -18.73 46.05 -33.85
C GLY A 239 -18.51 44.77 -34.66
N VAL A 240 -18.64 44.84 -35.99
CA VAL A 240 -18.38 43.71 -36.90
C VAL A 240 -16.91 43.28 -36.83
N VAL A 241 -15.98 44.24 -36.84
CA VAL A 241 -14.54 43.95 -36.72
C VAL A 241 -14.25 43.28 -35.37
N CYS A 242 -14.76 43.80 -34.25
CA CYS A 242 -14.56 43.19 -32.92
C CYS A 242 -15.15 41.78 -32.83
N ALA A 243 -16.34 41.56 -33.38
CA ALA A 243 -16.97 40.23 -33.43
C ALA A 243 -16.16 39.25 -34.30
N SER A 244 -15.66 39.71 -35.45
CA SER A 244 -14.84 38.89 -36.34
C SER A 244 -13.50 38.49 -35.69
N LEU A 245 -12.86 39.41 -34.99
CA LEU A 245 -11.62 39.15 -34.24
C LEU A 245 -11.87 38.15 -33.09
N PHE A 246 -12.98 38.29 -32.37
CA PHE A 246 -13.37 37.35 -31.32
C PHE A 246 -13.57 35.93 -31.86
N LEU A 247 -14.31 35.78 -32.96
CA LEU A 247 -14.51 34.49 -33.62
C LEU A 247 -13.21 33.90 -34.16
N PHE A 248 -12.33 34.73 -34.72
CA PHE A 248 -11.03 34.30 -35.20
C PHE A 248 -10.15 33.77 -34.07
N ILE A 249 -10.10 34.47 -32.92
CA ILE A 249 -9.35 34.03 -31.73
C ILE A 249 -9.89 32.69 -31.21
N ILE A 250 -11.21 32.52 -31.13
CA ILE A 250 -11.84 31.26 -30.70
C ILE A 250 -11.54 30.12 -31.69
N SER A 251 -11.66 30.39 -32.99
CA SER A 251 -11.39 29.40 -34.04
C SER A 251 -9.93 28.95 -34.01
N TYR A 252 -9.00 29.88 -33.84
CA TYR A 252 -7.58 29.59 -33.69
C TYR A 252 -7.29 28.78 -32.41
N ALA A 253 -7.93 29.12 -31.29
CA ALA A 253 -7.80 28.37 -30.03
C ALA A 253 -8.32 26.93 -30.16
N ARG A 254 -9.41 26.71 -30.88
CA ARG A 254 -9.93 25.36 -31.17
C ARG A 254 -9.02 24.57 -32.11
N HIS A 255 -8.50 25.20 -33.17
CA HIS A 255 -7.66 24.52 -34.15
C HIS A 255 -6.29 24.09 -33.58
N LYS A 256 -5.77 24.80 -32.57
CA LYS A 256 -4.50 24.45 -31.94
C LYS A 256 -4.59 23.30 -30.92
N GLY A 257 -5.76 22.68 -30.74
CA GLY A 257 -5.93 21.52 -29.86
C GLY A 257 -5.81 21.82 -28.37
N LEU A 258 -5.82 23.10 -27.96
CA LEU A 258 -5.97 23.48 -26.54
C LEU A 258 -7.39 23.17 -26.01
N VAL A 259 -8.33 22.96 -26.93
CA VAL A 259 -9.68 22.54 -26.63
C VAL A 259 -9.71 21.05 -26.92
N GLY A 260 -9.77 20.24 -25.86
CA GLY A 260 -9.90 18.79 -25.99
C GLY A 260 -11.02 18.45 -26.97
N SER A 261 -10.75 17.51 -27.87
CA SER A 261 -11.82 16.73 -28.50
C SER A 261 -12.48 15.84 -27.47
#